data_AF-A0AAQ4CTF9-F1
#
_entry.id   AF-A0AAQ4CTF9-F1
#
_cell.length_a   1.000
_cell.length_b   1.000
_cell.length_c   1.000
_cell.angle_alpha   90.00
_cell.angle_beta   90.00
_cell.angle_gamma   90.00
#
_symmetry.space_group_name_H-M   'P 1'
#
loop_
_entity.id
_entity.type
_entity.pdbx_description
1 polymer ?
#
loop_
_entity_poly.entity_id
_entity_poly.type
_entity_poly.pdbx_seq_one_letter_code
_entity_poly.pdbx_strand_id
1 'polypeptide(L)'
;MKTLSTEKDLLLKVDKVFPWETFRGKLESLYSKKPKWDVILLLKVLLIKFVYDISWNNLEGEIRDSKMFMKFLGGKVPPKSTVFFFYKRLQETVVDEGETMRTTLMDELNKALNKVIKEYREKGFELEVGREKTIGSKTTT
;
A
#
# COMPACT_ATOMS: atom_id res chain seq x y z
N MET A 1 7.87 21.17 -18.43
CA MET A 1 7.00 20.09 -17.91
C MET A 1 7.52 19.67 -16.54
N LYS A 2 6.73 19.80 -15.47
CA LYS A 2 7.17 19.46 -14.10
C LYS A 2 6.99 17.95 -13.88
N THR A 3 8.01 17.18 -14.23
CA THR A 3 8.06 15.70 -14.09
C THR A 3 8.65 15.21 -12.77
N LEU A 4 9.03 16.13 -11.87
CA LEU A 4 9.73 15.75 -10.65
C LEU A 4 8.73 15.36 -9.55
N SER A 5 8.67 14.05 -9.28
CA SER A 5 8.14 13.42 -8.06
C SER A 5 6.63 13.14 -7.97
N THR A 6 5.95 12.83 -9.08
CA THR A 6 4.52 12.48 -9.08
C THR A 6 4.20 11.26 -8.20
N GLU A 7 5.06 10.24 -8.20
CA GLU A 7 4.92 9.07 -7.31
C GLU A 7 5.12 9.45 -5.83
N LYS A 8 6.06 10.36 -5.56
CA LYS A 8 6.34 10.81 -4.20
C LYS A 8 5.18 11.59 -3.61
N ASP A 9 4.60 12.48 -4.41
CA ASP A 9 3.42 13.24 -4.02
C ASP A 9 2.19 12.32 -3.90
N LEU A 10 2.13 11.25 -4.69
CA LEU A 10 1.07 10.24 -4.61
C LEU A 10 1.06 9.51 -3.26
N LEU A 11 2.19 8.98 -2.79
CA LEU A 11 2.23 8.35 -1.45
C LEU A 11 1.84 9.34 -0.34
N LEU A 12 2.30 10.58 -0.41
CA LEU A 12 1.95 11.61 0.60
C LEU A 12 0.47 11.98 0.56
N LYS A 13 -0.16 12.03 -0.61
CA LYS A 13 -1.60 12.27 -0.73
C LYS A 13 -2.42 11.07 -0.27
N VAL A 14 -2.02 9.84 -0.64
CA VAL A 14 -2.66 8.62 -0.16
C VAL A 14 -2.58 8.54 1.36
N ASP A 15 -1.44 8.91 1.96
CA ASP A 15 -1.29 8.97 3.42
C ASP A 15 -2.36 9.83 4.10
N LYS A 16 -2.78 10.91 3.45
CA LYS A 16 -3.75 11.88 3.98
C LYS A 16 -5.20 11.46 3.70
N VAL A 17 -5.46 10.80 2.59
CA VAL A 17 -6.82 10.44 2.14
C VAL A 17 -7.24 9.08 2.68
N PHE A 18 -6.30 8.15 2.87
CA PHE A 18 -6.61 6.80 3.29
C PHE A 18 -6.94 6.77 4.79
N PRO A 19 -8.10 6.21 5.20
CA PRO A 19 -8.53 6.19 6.59
C PRO A 19 -7.82 5.08 7.37
N TRP A 20 -6.52 5.25 7.65
CA TRP A 20 -5.67 4.25 8.32
C TRP A 20 -6.28 3.70 9.60
N GLU A 21 -6.76 4.59 10.47
CA GLU A 21 -7.28 4.24 11.79
C GLU A 21 -8.58 3.43 11.73
N THR A 22 -9.38 3.59 10.66
CA THR A 22 -10.59 2.78 10.44
C THR A 22 -10.25 1.30 10.24
N PHE A 23 -9.08 1.00 9.69
CA PHE A 23 -8.61 -0.38 9.53
C PHE A 23 -7.86 -0.89 10.76
N ARG A 24 -7.35 -0.02 11.65
CA ARG A 24 -6.57 -0.43 12.84
C ARG A 24 -7.26 -1.54 13.61
N GLY A 25 -8.54 -1.37 13.97
CA GLY A 25 -9.28 -2.38 14.72
C GLY A 25 -9.38 -3.73 14.00
N LYS A 26 -9.66 -3.72 12.69
CA LYS A 26 -9.72 -4.94 11.85
C LYS A 26 -8.36 -5.61 11.67
N LEU A 27 -7.28 -4.84 11.68
CA LEU A 27 -5.92 -5.35 11.52
C LEU A 27 -5.37 -5.88 12.85
N GLU A 28 -5.70 -5.24 13.96
CA GLU A 28 -5.33 -5.69 15.30
C GLU A 28 -6.08 -6.99 15.67
N SER A 29 -7.32 -7.17 15.21
CA SER A 29 -8.07 -8.43 15.42
C SER A 29 -7.43 -9.64 14.73
N LEU A 30 -6.48 -9.45 13.79
CA LEU A 30 -5.70 -10.53 13.20
C LEU A 30 -4.69 -11.16 14.17
N TYR A 31 -4.48 -10.53 15.33
CA TYR A 31 -3.51 -10.95 16.32
C TYR A 31 -4.20 -11.25 17.65
N SER A 32 -3.99 -12.47 18.17
CA SER A 32 -4.48 -12.84 19.50
C SER A 32 -3.76 -12.11 20.65
N LYS A 33 -2.59 -11.51 20.36
CA LYS A 33 -1.79 -10.73 21.31
C LYS A 33 -1.32 -9.45 20.63
N LYS A 34 -1.06 -8.39 21.41
CA LYS A 34 -0.57 -7.12 20.88
C LYS A 34 0.65 -7.36 19.96
N PRO A 35 0.59 -6.95 18.69
CA PRO A 35 1.68 -7.18 17.76
C PRO A 35 2.91 -6.37 18.17
N LYS A 36 4.10 -6.93 17.94
CA LYS A 36 5.39 -6.28 18.25
C LYS A 36 5.61 -5.02 17.39
N TRP A 37 5.01 -4.99 16.21
CA TRP A 37 5.07 -3.90 15.25
C TRP A 37 3.68 -3.30 15.07
N ASP A 38 3.63 -1.99 14.84
CA ASP A 38 2.38 -1.30 14.57
C ASP A 38 1.77 -1.83 13.25
N VAL A 39 0.50 -2.22 13.29
CA VAL A 39 -0.20 -2.82 12.14
C VAL A 39 -0.38 -1.84 10.98
N ILE A 40 -0.53 -0.55 11.28
CA ILE A 40 -0.59 0.52 10.27
C ILE A 40 0.77 0.66 9.60
N LEU A 41 1.86 0.53 10.35
CA LEU A 41 3.20 0.56 9.79
C LEU A 41 3.45 -0.62 8.84
N LEU A 42 3.01 -1.83 9.21
CA LEU A 42 3.08 -3.01 8.33
C LEU A 42 2.23 -2.81 7.07
N LEU A 43 1.04 -2.22 7.21
CA LEU A 43 0.19 -1.90 6.07
C LEU A 43 0.82 -0.87 5.13
N LYS A 44 1.43 0.19 5.68
CA LYS A 44 2.17 1.20 4.91
C LYS A 44 3.31 0.59 4.10
N VAL A 45 4.02 -0.40 4.65
CA VAL A 45 5.05 -1.13 3.91
C VAL A 45 4.46 -1.95 2.76
N LEU A 46 3.33 -2.61 2.97
CA LEU A 46 2.61 -3.31 1.89
C LEU A 46 2.14 -2.35 0.80
N LEU A 47 1.70 -1.14 1.18
CA LEU A 47 1.34 -0.10 0.22
C LEU A 47 2.54 0.28 -0.66
N ILE A 48 3.70 0.59 -0.06
CA ILE A 48 4.91 0.89 -0.83
C ILE A 48 5.22 -0.26 -1.78
N LYS A 49 5.21 -1.49 -1.26
CA LYS A 49 5.48 -2.68 -2.07
C LYS A 49 4.52 -2.78 -3.26
N PHE A 50 3.24 -2.49 -3.07
CA PHE A 50 2.22 -2.58 -4.11
C PHE A 50 2.30 -1.44 -5.14
N VAL A 51 2.55 -0.21 -4.69
CA VAL A 51 2.60 0.97 -5.58
C VAL A 51 3.86 0.98 -6.43
N TYR A 52 5.00 0.56 -5.87
CA TYR A 52 6.32 0.59 -6.52
C TYR A 52 6.77 -0.79 -7.02
N ASP A 53 5.90 -1.79 -6.96
CA ASP A 53 6.18 -3.18 -7.37
C ASP A 53 7.48 -3.78 -6.78
N ILE A 54 7.75 -3.46 -5.51
CA ILE A 54 8.99 -3.91 -4.84
C ILE A 54 8.94 -5.42 -4.61
N SER A 55 10.03 -6.13 -4.92
CA SER A 55 10.12 -7.56 -4.65
C SER A 55 10.25 -7.86 -3.15
N TRP A 56 9.74 -9.01 -2.71
CA TRP A 56 9.93 -9.44 -1.32
C TRP A 56 11.40 -9.63 -0.94
N ASN A 57 12.28 -9.91 -1.90
CA ASN A 57 13.70 -10.13 -1.62
C ASN A 57 14.44 -8.83 -1.34
N ASN A 58 14.04 -7.73 -2.00
CA ASN A 58 14.70 -6.44 -1.84
C ASN A 58 13.92 -5.46 -0.94
N LEU A 59 12.80 -5.90 -0.34
CA LEU A 59 11.87 -5.03 0.39
C LEU A 59 12.56 -4.14 1.44
N GLU A 60 13.42 -4.72 2.28
CA GLU A 60 14.10 -3.92 3.31
C GLU A 60 15.16 -2.99 2.73
N GLY A 61 15.88 -3.44 1.70
CA GLY A 61 16.92 -2.66 1.04
C GLY A 61 16.34 -1.42 0.35
N GLU A 62 15.36 -1.61 -0.53
CA GLU A 62 14.75 -0.51 -1.29
C GLU A 62 14.05 0.51 -0.39
N ILE A 63 13.43 0.03 0.71
CA ILE A 63 12.83 0.93 1.70
C ILE A 63 13.90 1.76 2.42
N ARG A 64 15.02 1.16 2.81
CA ARG A 64 16.10 1.86 3.52
C ARG A 64 16.86 2.83 2.62
N ASP A 65 17.06 2.48 1.36
CA ASP A 65 17.78 3.30 0.39
C ASP A 65 16.99 4.55 -0.02
N SER A 66 15.66 4.49 0.07
CA SER A 66 14.79 5.63 -0.24
C SER A 66 14.49 6.48 1.00
N LYS A 67 15.09 7.68 1.07
CA LYS A 67 14.75 8.71 2.08
C LYS A 67 13.25 9.02 2.14
N MET A 68 12.56 8.86 1.01
CA MET A 68 11.12 9.08 0.94
C MET A 68 10.35 7.98 1.69
N PHE A 69 10.66 6.71 1.45
CA PHE A 69 10.01 5.59 2.13
C PHE A 69 10.31 5.62 3.63
N MET A 70 11.55 5.90 4.00
CA MET A 70 11.93 6.13 5.39
C MET A 70 11.11 7.24 6.05
N LYS A 71 10.91 8.39 5.37
CA LYS A 71 10.08 9.49 5.89
C LYS A 71 8.61 9.09 6.03
N PHE A 72 8.06 8.37 5.04
CA PHE A 72 6.68 7.90 5.05
C PHE A 72 6.40 6.89 6.19
N LEU A 73 7.38 6.04 6.51
CA LEU A 73 7.29 5.05 7.58
C LEU A 73 7.69 5.59 8.96
N GLY A 74 8.03 6.87 9.09
CA GLY A 74 8.48 7.46 10.36
C GLY A 74 9.85 6.93 10.84
N GLY A 75 10.71 6.52 9.90
CA GLY A 75 12.10 6.11 10.16
C GLY A 75 12.28 4.66 10.62
N LYS A 76 11.21 3.86 10.68
CA LYS A 76 11.28 2.45 11.09
C LYS A 76 10.98 1.54 9.90
N VAL A 77 11.84 0.54 9.71
CA VAL A 77 11.67 -0.49 8.67
C VAL A 77 11.44 -1.84 9.36
N PRO A 78 10.24 -2.42 9.26
CA PRO A 78 9.96 -3.72 9.82
C PRO A 78 10.69 -4.80 8.99
N PRO A 79 11.12 -5.90 9.63
CA PRO A 79 11.75 -6.98 8.89
C PRO A 79 10.76 -7.62 7.93
N LYS A 80 11.26 -8.03 6.75
CA LYS A 80 10.52 -8.68 5.67
C LYS A 80 9.63 -9.80 6.18
N SER A 81 10.17 -10.65 7.07
CA SER A 81 9.44 -11.77 7.65
C SER A 81 8.17 -11.31 8.37
N THR A 82 8.23 -10.21 9.13
CA THR A 82 7.08 -9.66 9.86
C THR A 82 6.02 -9.14 8.89
N VAL A 83 6.43 -8.40 7.86
CA VAL A 83 5.51 -7.89 6.83
C VAL A 83 4.87 -9.03 6.05
N PHE A 84 5.65 -10.07 5.73
CA PHE A 84 5.16 -11.24 5.02
C PHE A 84 4.14 -12.05 5.84
N PHE A 85 4.40 -12.26 7.14
CA PHE A 85 3.42 -12.92 8.01
C PHE A 85 2.13 -12.10 8.15
N PHE A 86 2.23 -10.77 8.22
CA PHE A 86 1.06 -9.90 8.21
C PHE A 86 0.28 -10.03 6.90
N TYR A 87 0.95 -10.02 5.76
CA TYR A 87 0.34 -10.25 4.45
C TYR A 87 -0.39 -11.60 4.37
N LYS A 88 0.22 -12.68 4.88
CA LYS A 88 -0.41 -13.99 4.94
C LYS A 88 -1.68 -13.99 5.79
N ARG A 89 -1.64 -13.40 6.98
CA ARG A 89 -2.83 -13.27 7.84
C ARG A 89 -3.97 -12.55 7.13
N LEU A 90 -3.68 -11.50 6.37
CA LEU A 90 -4.69 -10.79 5.57
C LEU A 90 -5.32 -11.67 4.48
N GLN A 91 -4.54 -12.59 3.90
CA GLN A 91 -5.04 -13.55 2.90
C GLN A 91 -5.89 -14.65 3.52
N GLU A 92 -5.48 -15.13 4.70
CA GLU A 92 -6.15 -16.24 5.39
C GLU A 92 -7.43 -15.80 6.12
N THR A 93 -7.57 -14.51 6.41
CA THR A 93 -8.74 -13.96 7.10
C THR A 93 -9.87 -13.75 6.11
N VAL A 94 -10.92 -14.55 6.24
CA VAL A 94 -12.18 -14.41 5.51
C VAL A 94 -13.05 -13.38 6.24
N VAL A 95 -13.59 -12.42 5.49
CA VAL A 95 -14.49 -11.37 6.01
C VAL A 95 -15.94 -11.70 5.69
N ASP A 96 -16.19 -12.23 4.49
CA ASP A 96 -17.51 -12.65 3.99
C ASP A 96 -17.34 -13.87 3.04
N GLU A 97 -18.44 -14.51 2.60
CA GLU A 97 -18.40 -15.71 1.75
C GLU A 97 -17.53 -15.49 0.48
N GLY A 98 -16.30 -16.03 0.51
CA GLY A 98 -15.34 -15.92 -0.59
C GLY A 98 -14.53 -14.61 -0.62
N GLU A 99 -14.77 -13.67 0.30
CA GLU A 99 -14.00 -12.42 0.41
C GLU A 99 -12.99 -12.49 1.56
N THR A 100 -11.76 -12.08 1.27
CA THR A 100 -10.68 -12.02 2.26
C THR A 100 -10.46 -10.58 2.72
N MET A 101 -9.93 -10.40 3.92
CA MET A 101 -9.55 -9.08 4.44
C MET A 101 -8.59 -8.37 3.47
N ARG A 102 -7.73 -9.14 2.81
CA ARG A 102 -6.87 -8.63 1.74
C ARG A 102 -7.67 -8.06 0.58
N THR A 103 -8.67 -8.76 0.04
CA THR A 103 -9.41 -8.28 -1.14
C THR A 103 -10.14 -6.98 -0.83
N THR A 104 -10.83 -6.91 0.31
CA THR A 104 -11.52 -5.69 0.76
C THR A 104 -10.54 -4.53 0.98
N LEU A 105 -9.40 -4.79 1.63
CA LEU A 105 -8.39 -3.77 1.89
C LEU A 105 -7.73 -3.26 0.61
N MET A 106 -7.45 -4.16 -0.34
CA MET A 106 -6.85 -3.79 -1.62
C MET A 106 -7.84 -3.03 -2.50
N ASP A 107 -9.14 -3.34 -2.44
CA ASP A 107 -10.19 -2.57 -3.13
C ASP A 107 -10.27 -1.13 -2.61
N GLU A 108 -10.39 -0.97 -1.29
CA GLU A 108 -10.44 0.35 -0.63
C GLU A 108 -9.16 1.17 -0.91
N LEU A 109 -8.01 0.49 -0.92
CA LEU A 109 -6.74 1.13 -1.27
C LEU A 109 -6.71 1.55 -2.75
N ASN A 110 -7.15 0.69 -3.67
CA ASN A 110 -7.23 1.00 -5.09
C ASN A 110 -8.20 2.16 -5.35
N LYS A 111 -9.32 2.21 -4.63
CA LYS A 111 -10.28 3.32 -4.69
C LYS A 111 -9.67 4.63 -4.22
N ALA A 112 -8.92 4.63 -3.11
CA ALA A 112 -8.19 5.80 -2.63
C ALA A 112 -7.12 6.26 -3.64
N LEU A 113 -6.35 5.32 -4.19
CA LEU A 113 -5.36 5.58 -5.23
C LEU A 113 -6.01 6.17 -6.50
N ASN A 114 -7.09 5.57 -6.99
CA ASN A 114 -7.81 6.05 -8.17
C ASN A 114 -8.37 7.46 -7.96
N LYS A 115 -8.89 7.76 -6.76
CA LYS A 115 -9.35 9.10 -6.40
C LYS A 115 -8.21 10.11 -6.46
N VAL A 116 -7.06 9.78 -5.86
CA VAL A 116 -5.87 10.64 -5.88
C VAL A 116 -5.39 10.87 -7.31
N ILE A 117 -5.30 9.82 -8.12
CA ILE A 117 -4.82 9.88 -9.51
C ILE A 117 -5.77 10.68 -10.41
N LYS A 118 -7.10 10.54 -10.22
CA LYS A 118 -8.09 11.36 -10.90
C LYS A 118 -7.89 12.86 -10.60
N GLU A 119 -7.65 13.21 -9.34
CA GLU A 119 -7.38 14.60 -8.95
C GLU A 119 -6.13 15.18 -9.64
N TYR A 120 -5.09 14.38 -9.85
CA TYR A 120 -3.90 14.82 -10.60
C TYR A 120 -4.17 15.01 -12.09
N ARG A 121 -4.93 14.09 -12.72
CA ARG A 121 -5.32 14.22 -14.12
C ARG A 121 -6.18 15.47 -14.35
N GLU A 122 -7.12 15.76 -13.45
CA GLU A 122 -7.95 16.98 -13.50
C GLU A 122 -7.12 18.26 -13.32
N LYS A 123 -5.99 18.18 -12.61
CA LYS A 123 -5.03 19.28 -12.44
C LYS A 123 -3.99 19.36 -13.57
N GLY A 124 -4.12 18.55 -14.63
CA GLY A 124 -3.25 18.58 -15.81
C GLY A 124 -1.89 17.90 -15.61
N PHE A 125 -1.75 17.00 -14.63
CA PHE A 125 -0.53 16.21 -14.42
C PHE A 125 -0.63 14.82 -15.05
N GLU A 126 0.36 14.43 -15.84
CA GLU A 126 0.56 13.05 -16.29
C GLU A 126 1.27 12.25 -15.18
N LEU A 127 0.66 11.13 -14.81
CA LEU A 127 1.13 10.23 -13.76
C LEU A 127 1.56 8.93 -14.42
N GLU A 128 2.86 8.71 -14.56
CA GLU A 128 3.39 7.36 -14.81
C GLU A 128 3.41 6.62 -13.46
N VAL A 129 2.33 5.90 -13.17
CA VAL A 129 2.34 4.95 -12.04
C VAL A 129 2.66 3.58 -12.62
N GLY A 130 3.64 2.87 -12.07
CA GLY A 130 4.05 1.53 -12.53
C GLY A 130 2.92 0.51 -12.67
N ARG A 131 1.77 0.77 -12.03
CA ARG A 131 0.51 0.01 -12.16
C ARG A 131 -0.15 0.07 -13.54
N GLU A 132 0.24 0.99 -14.43
CA GLU A 132 -0.37 1.10 -15.77
C GLU A 132 -0.14 -0.16 -16.63
N LYS A 133 0.80 -1.04 -16.23
CA LYS A 133 1.00 -2.37 -16.84
C LYS A 133 -0.07 -3.42 -16.52
N THR A 134 -0.87 -3.29 -15.45
CA THR A 134 -1.83 -4.34 -15.05
C THR A 134 -3.29 -4.04 -15.38
N ILE A 135 -3.62 -2.81 -15.77
CA ILE A 135 -5.00 -2.44 -16.15
C ILE A 135 -5.25 -2.67 -17.66
N GLY A 136 -4.20 -2.88 -18.46
CA GLY A 136 -4.28 -3.16 -19.90
C GLY A 136 -4.63 -4.60 -20.30
N SER A 137 -4.87 -5.52 -19.34
CA SER A 137 -5.13 -6.94 -19.64
C SER A 137 -6.47 -7.42 -19.11
N LYS A 138 -7.54 -6.67 -19.41
CA LYS A 138 -8.91 -7.21 -19.45
C LYS A 138 -9.62 -6.72 -20.71
N THR A 139 -9.10 -7.16 -21.84
CA THR A 139 -9.88 -7.30 -23.07
C THR A 139 -9.40 -8.53 -23.81
N THR A 140 -10.36 -9.34 -24.25
CA THR A 140 -10.29 -10.49 -25.16
C THR A 140 -10.29 -11.87 -24.51
N THR A 141 -11.48 -12.38 -24.23
CA THR A 141 -12.00 -13.61 -24.87
C THR A 141 -13.51 -13.49 -24.93
#